data_AF-A0A7C3QMN8-F1
#
_entry.id   AF-A0A7C3QMN8-F1
#
_cell.length_a   1.000
_cell.length_b   1.000
_cell.length_c   1.000
_cell.angle_alpha   90.00
_cell.angle_beta   90.00
_cell.angle_gamma   90.00
#
_symmetry.space_group_name_H-M   'P 1'
#
loop_
_entity.id
_entity.type
_entity.pdbx_description
1 polymer ?
#
loop_
_entity_poly.entity_id
_entity_poly.type
_entity_poly.pdbx_seq_one_letter_code
_entity_poly.pdbx_strand_id
1 'polypeptide(L)' 'MKKWQFWLGVLISIVFIWLSLRGLQLNDFWAAVQKADYIWLLPGIGVYFIAVWVRAWRWHYLLGPIKKIPTSTMFP' A
#
# COMPACT_ATOMS: atom_id res chain seq x y z
N MET A 1 11.12 -22.19 -3.29
CA MET A 1 9.70 -21.78 -3.43
C MET A 1 9.22 -22.19 -4.82
N LYS A 2 8.16 -23.00 -4.92
CA LYS A 2 7.72 -23.65 -6.18
C LYS A 2 7.20 -22.57 -7.14
N LYS A 3 7.91 -22.35 -8.25
CA LYS A 3 7.67 -21.27 -9.25
C LYS A 3 6.22 -21.19 -9.76
N TRP A 4 5.45 -22.27 -9.64
CA TRP A 4 4.03 -22.35 -10.03
C TRP A 4 3.09 -21.47 -9.19
N GLN A 5 3.35 -21.30 -7.89
CA GLN A 5 2.50 -20.45 -7.04
C GLN A 5 2.58 -18.96 -7.46
N PHE A 6 3.75 -18.54 -7.92
CA PHE A 6 3.95 -17.19 -8.45
C PHE A 6 3.13 -16.97 -9.72
N TRP A 7 3.22 -17.88 -10.70
CA TRP A 7 2.45 -17.79 -11.94
C TRP A 7 0.93 -17.88 -11.71
N LEU A 8 0.49 -18.71 -10.76
CA LEU A 8 -0.91 -18.79 -10.35
C LEU A 8 -1.39 -17.48 -9.71
N GLY A 9 -0.56 -16.85 -8.86
CA GLY A 9 -0.84 -15.53 -8.31
C GLY A 9 -0.90 -14.43 -9.37
N VAL A 10 -0.01 -14.48 -10.37
CA VAL A 10 -0.01 -13.55 -11.52
C VAL A 10 -1.29 -13.71 -12.33
N LEU A 11 -1.67 -14.94 -12.66
CA LEU A 11 -2.87 -15.21 -13.46
C LEU A 11 -4.15 -14.77 -12.73
N ILE A 12 -4.25 -15.04 -11.43
CA ILE A 12 -5.38 -14.57 -10.60
C ILE A 12 -5.41 -13.04 -10.56
N SER A 13 -4.26 -12.39 -10.39
CA SER A 13 -4.16 -10.93 -10.37
C SER A 13 -4.65 -10.31 -11.67
N ILE A 14 -4.23 -10.86 -12.82
CA ILE A 14 -4.66 -10.40 -14.15
C ILE A 14 -6.18 -10.58 -14.32
N VAL A 15 -6.72 -11.74 -13.92
CA VAL A 15 -8.17 -12.01 -14.01
C VAL A 15 -8.97 -11.01 -13.17
N PHE A 16 -8.53 -10.72 -11.94
CA PHE A 16 -9.19 -9.75 -11.07
C PHE A 16 -9.11 -8.33 -11.62
N ILE A 17 -7.96 -7.93 -12.17
CA ILE A 17 -7.79 -6.63 -12.84
C ILE A 17 -8.75 -6.52 -14.03
N TRP A 18 -8.81 -7.54 -14.89
CA TRP A 18 -9.71 -7.55 -16.04
C TRP A 18 -11.18 -7.48 -15.61
N LEU A 19 -11.57 -8.24 -14.58
CA LEU A 19 -12.93 -8.24 -14.05
C LEU A 19 -13.30 -6.89 -13.43
N SER A 20 -12.37 -6.25 -12.71
CA SER A 20 -12.56 -4.90 -12.15
C SER A 20 -12.67 -3.83 -13.23
N LEU A 21 -11.92 -3.94 -14.33
CA LEU A 21 -11.91 -2.95 -15.42
C LEU A 21 -13.08 -3.12 -16.38
N ARG A 22 -13.59 -4.34 -16.60
CA ARG A 22 -14.65 -4.62 -17.59
C ARG A 22 -15.99 -3.95 -17.26
N GLY A 23 -16.31 -3.74 -15.98
CA GLY A 23 -17.51 -3.02 -15.54
C GLY A 23 -17.31 -1.53 -15.36
N LEU A 24 -16.07 -1.04 -15.49
CA LEU A 24 -15.71 0.35 -15.30
C LEU A 24 -15.87 1.06 -16.64
N GLN A 25 -16.80 2.02 -16.72
CA GLN A 25 -16.88 2.92 -17.87
C GLN A 25 -15.64 3.83 -17.82
N LEU A 26 -14.52 3.35 -18.40
CA LEU A 26 -13.21 4.01 -18.32
C LEU A 26 -13.26 5.47 -18.79
N ASN A 27 -14.15 5.77 -19.74
CA ASN A 27 -14.41 7.13 -20.21
C ASN A 27 -15.00 8.04 -19.11
N ASP A 28 -16.02 7.56 -18.39
CA ASP A 28 -16.64 8.29 -17.29
C ASP A 28 -15.69 8.42 -16.10
N PHE A 29 -14.88 7.39 -15.84
CA PHE A 29 -13.83 7.45 -14.83
C PHE A 29 -12.81 8.56 -15.14
N TRP A 30 -12.35 8.67 -16.39
CA TRP A 30 -11.40 9.71 -16.78
C TRP A 30 -12.00 11.12 -16.66
N ALA A 31 -13.27 11.28 -17.06
CA ALA A 31 -14.00 12.54 -16.89
C ALA A 31 -14.21 12.90 -15.41
N ALA A 32 -14.49 11.92 -14.56
CA ALA A 32 -14.64 12.11 -13.13
C ALA A 32 -13.31 12.46 -12.46
N VAL A 33 -12.20 11.82 -12.85
CA VAL A 33 -10.84 12.13 -12.34
C VAL A 33 -10.42 13.55 -12.72
N GLN A 34 -10.72 14.01 -13.95
CA GLN A 34 -10.42 15.39 -14.36
C GLN A 34 -11.24 16.44 -13.60
N LYS A 35 -12.48 16.11 -13.20
CA LYS A 35 -13.35 17.01 -12.43
C LYS A 35 -13.21 16.85 -10.91
N ALA A 36 -12.46 15.87 -10.44
CA ALA A 36 -12.33 15.60 -9.01
C ALA A 36 -11.54 16.71 -8.32
N ASP A 37 -12.07 17.20 -7.19
CA ASP A 37 -11.35 18.12 -6.32
C ASP A 37 -10.22 17.38 -5.59
N TYR A 38 -8.99 17.57 -6.06
CA TYR A 38 -7.77 17.01 -5.48
C TYR A 38 -7.52 17.43 -4.02
N ILE A 39 -8.26 18.43 -3.53
CA ILE A 39 -8.28 18.82 -2.11
C ILE A 39 -8.70 17.66 -1.21
N TRP A 40 -9.59 16.78 -1.68
CA TRP A 40 -9.99 15.57 -0.94
C TRP A 40 -8.89 14.51 -0.85
N LEU A 41 -7.81 14.63 -1.62
CA LEU A 41 -6.66 13.73 -1.53
C LEU A 41 -5.81 14.05 -0.28
N LEU A 42 -5.73 15.32 0.13
CA LEU A 42 -4.98 15.76 1.31
C LEU A 42 -5.38 15.06 2.61
N PRO A 43 -6.68 14.96 3.00
CA PRO A 43 -7.06 14.22 4.20
C PRO A 43 -6.74 12.72 4.06
N GLY A 44 -6.88 12.13 2.87
CA GLY A 44 -6.48 10.74 2.62
C GLY A 44 -4.99 10.49 2.82
N ILE A 45 -4.15 11.42 2.33
CA ILE A 45 -2.70 11.43 2.57
C ILE A 45 -2.42 11.55 4.07
N GLY A 46 -3.09 12.47 4.77
CA GLY A 46 -2.97 12.62 6.22
C GLY A 46 -3.25 11.32 6.98
N VAL A 47 -4.34 10.63 6.64
CA VAL A 47 -4.69 9.33 7.23
C VAL A 47 -3.65 8.26 6.90
N TYR A 48 -3.11 8.23 5.68
CA TYR A 48 -2.04 7.30 5.30
C TYR A 48 -0.77 7.53 6.14
N PHE A 49 -0.35 8.79 6.29
CA PHE A 49 0.80 9.12 7.14
C PHE A 49 0.57 8.73 8.60
N ILE A 50 -0.64 8.96 9.14
CA ILE A 50 -1.00 8.51 10.49
C ILE A 50 -0.94 6.98 10.58
N ALA A 51 -1.45 6.24 9.59
CA ALA A 51 -1.41 4.78 9.59
C ALA A 51 0.02 4.23 9.56
N VAL A 52 0.90 4.85 8.75
CA VAL A 52 2.33 4.51 8.71
C VAL A 52 3.03 4.91 10.01
N TRP A 53 2.69 6.05 10.60
CA TRP A 53 3.22 6.52 11.87
C TRP A 53 2.84 5.58 13.02
N VAL A 54 1.57 5.18 13.10
CA VAL A 54 1.08 4.18 14.07
C VAL A 54 1.77 2.85 13.86
N ARG A 55 2.02 2.45 12.60
CA ARG A 55 2.81 1.24 12.32
C ARG A 55 4.24 1.40 12.83
N ALA A 56 4.92 2.50 12.54
CA ALA A 56 6.27 2.76 13.03
C ALA A 56 6.31 2.78 14.58
N TRP A 57 5.35 3.45 15.21
CA TRP A 57 5.19 3.49 16.67
C TRP A 57 4.97 2.10 17.25
N ARG A 58 4.08 1.31 16.65
CA ARG A 58 3.78 -0.05 17.10
C ARG A 58 5.05 -0.91 17.13
N TRP A 59 5.90 -0.77 16.11
CA TRP A 59 7.16 -1.52 16.03
C TRP A 59 8.22 -0.95 16.97
N HIS A 60 8.24 0.37 17.18
CA HIS A 60 9.08 1.01 18.19
C HIS A 60 8.78 0.51 19.60
N TYR A 61 7.50 0.33 19.96
CA TYR A 61 7.10 -0.17 21.28
C TYR A 61 7.35 -1.68 21.44
N LEU A 62 7.10 -2.47 20.39
CA LEU A 62 7.35 -3.93 20.39
C LEU A 62 8.84 -4.29 20.43
N LEU A 63 9.73 -3.42 19.97
CA LEU A 63 11.19 -3.60 20.03
C LEU A 63 11.80 -3.07 21.34
N GLY A 64 11.03 -2.33 22.15
CA GLY A 64 11.46 -1.76 23.43
C GLY A 64 11.99 -2.76 24.49
N PRO A 65 11.45 -3.99 24.63
CA PRO A 65 11.91 -4.93 25.65
C PRO A 65 12.98 -5.92 25.18
N ILE A 66 13.38 -5.93 23.90
CA ILE A 66 14.24 -7.00 23.37
C ILE A 66 15.74 -6.62 23.42
N LYS A 67 16.14 -5.40 23.04
CA LYS A 67 17.54 -4.92 23.23
C LYS A 67 17.72 -3.46 22.81
N LYS A 68 18.26 -2.59 23.68
CA LYS A 68 18.87 -1.32 23.25
C LYS A 68 20.22 -1.64 22.60
N ILE A 69 20.24 -1.78 21.28
CA ILE A 69 21.50 -1.90 20.53
C ILE A 69 21.82 -0.52 19.93
N PRO A 70 22.97 0.08 20.24
CA PRO A 70 23.37 1.36 19.66
C PRO A 70 23.51 1.25 18.14
N THR A 71 23.03 2.29 17.46
CA THR A 71 22.89 2.44 16.02
C THR A 71 24.19 2.41 15.21
N SER A 72 25.36 2.33 15.86
CA SER A 72 26.67 2.42 15.18
C SER A 72 27.19 1.09 14.61
N THR A 73 26.59 -0.06 14.94
CA THR A 73 27.12 -1.38 14.55
C THR A 73 26.18 -2.16 13.61
N MET A 74 25.13 -1.52 13.09
CA MET A 74 24.14 -2.17 12.21
C MET A 74 24.20 -1.68 10.76
N PHE A 75 25.35 -1.12 10.38
CA PHE A 75 25.74 -0.94 8.98
C PHE A 75 26.81 -1.98 8.65
N PRO A 76 26.60 -2.84 7.64
CA PRO A 76 27.48 -2.88 6.48
C PRO A 76 27.24 -1.68 5.56
#